data_AF-A0A7C4UZX7-F1
#
_entry.id   AF-A0A7C4UZX7-F1
#
_cell.length_a   1.000
_cell.length_b   1.000
_cell.length_c   1.000
_cell.angle_alpha   90.00
_cell.angle_beta   90.00
_cell.angle_gamma   90.00
#
_symmetry.space_group_name_H-M   'P 1'
#
loop_
_entity.id
_entity.type
_entity.pdbx_description
1 polymer ?
#
loop_
_entity_poly.entity_id
_entity_poly.type
_entity_poly.pdbx_seq_one_letter_code
_entity_poly.pdbx_strand_id
1 'polypeptide(L)'
;MDPNNPKVIENYVRSLEKAAKIIDDRKPDCIIAPMFGTVPFIDVLNLINPQFPNDKVEYVPASSCIYRVKEVLRGAFEGIIENYAASTGATFLSIDEVVSGSSMDRVTKQFMFARHSHAQKNTLDLYGDTADLTRGPAHNYCEQLRESIEYNTIGIVQRGPQTPPNTLREEYFHWLNNGVLIPVETECIVTMDRTEFFPARYKKKPDQKGTYLPVVDKFDIHPTYIDFLVEVSKILGVPQENVTMRNMGKIKESYHWVPEHLRTMHELDKTHPNFKDKKPQQS
;
A
#
# COMPACT_ATOMS: atom_id res chain seq x y z
N MET A 1 3.18 -5.75 25.84
CA MET A 1 4.26 -4.74 25.82
C MET A 1 3.58 -3.39 25.62
N ASP A 2 3.95 -2.36 26.38
CA ASP A 2 3.33 -1.04 26.23
C ASP A 2 3.90 -0.36 24.97
N PRO A 3 3.08 -0.10 23.92
CA PRO A 3 3.54 0.54 22.69
C PRO A 3 4.00 1.99 22.90
N ASN A 4 3.71 2.61 24.04
CA ASN A 4 4.16 3.96 24.38
C ASN A 4 5.49 3.96 25.17
N ASN A 5 6.06 2.79 25.45
CA ASN A 5 7.37 2.71 26.10
C ASN A 5 8.47 3.23 25.16
N PRO A 6 9.30 4.20 25.58
CA PRO A 6 10.33 4.78 24.72
C PRO A 6 11.28 3.75 24.09
N LYS A 7 11.60 2.66 24.78
CA LYS A 7 12.47 1.59 24.24
C LYS A 7 11.79 0.83 23.09
N VAL A 8 10.48 0.68 23.16
CA VAL A 8 9.67 0.02 22.13
C VAL A 8 9.60 0.90 20.89
N ILE A 9 9.38 2.19 21.08
CA ILE A 9 9.42 3.19 20.00
C ILE A 9 10.82 3.24 19.38
N GLU A 10 11.89 3.22 20.19
CA GLU A 10 13.27 3.19 19.68
C GLU A 10 13.52 1.95 18.81
N ASN A 11 13.16 0.75 19.27
CA ASN A 11 13.30 -0.49 18.47
C ASN A 11 12.55 -0.41 17.12
N TYR A 12 11.34 0.13 17.17
CA TYR A 12 10.53 0.38 15.97
C TYR A 12 11.19 1.38 15.01
N VAL A 13 11.75 2.48 15.52
CA VAL A 13 12.50 3.48 14.73
C VAL A 13 13.76 2.85 14.10
N ARG A 14 14.54 2.07 14.85
CA ARG A 14 15.71 1.35 14.32
C ARG A 14 15.35 0.39 13.19
N SER A 15 14.16 -0.21 13.26
CA SER A 15 13.65 -1.07 12.20
C SER A 15 13.32 -0.25 10.95
N LEU A 16 12.70 0.92 11.10
CA LEU A 16 12.45 1.81 9.97
C LEU A 16 13.72 2.46 9.39
N GLU A 17 14.80 2.63 10.16
CA GLU A 17 16.11 3.02 9.60
C GLU A 17 16.63 1.96 8.61
N LYS A 18 16.41 0.67 8.88
CA LYS A 18 16.75 -0.42 7.94
C LYS A 18 15.86 -0.35 6.70
N ALA A 19 14.56 -0.09 6.86
CA ALA A 19 13.64 0.09 5.74
C ALA A 19 14.06 1.28 4.86
N ALA A 20 14.42 2.42 5.46
CA ALA A 20 14.93 3.59 4.75
C ALA A 20 16.17 3.24 3.93
N LYS A 21 17.13 2.51 4.53
CA LYS A 21 18.31 2.04 3.81
C LYS A 21 17.97 1.15 2.61
N ILE A 22 17.02 0.23 2.75
CA ILE A 22 16.57 -0.64 1.64
C ILE A 22 15.98 0.22 0.50
N ILE A 23 15.18 1.24 0.83
CA ILE A 23 14.61 2.16 -0.16
C ILE A 23 15.72 2.92 -0.89
N ASP A 24 16.70 3.46 -0.15
CA ASP A 24 17.83 4.21 -0.71
C ASP A 24 18.74 3.33 -1.60
N ASP A 25 18.95 2.07 -1.21
CA ASP A 25 19.76 1.12 -1.97
C ASP A 25 19.03 0.65 -3.26
N ARG A 26 17.72 0.43 -3.18
CA ARG A 26 16.89 -0.05 -4.30
C ARG A 26 16.54 1.04 -5.30
N LYS A 27 16.42 2.29 -4.85
CA LYS A 27 16.03 3.46 -5.67
C LYS A 27 14.80 3.21 -6.54
N PRO A 28 13.67 2.75 -5.96
CA PRO A 28 12.49 2.39 -6.75
C PRO A 28 11.98 3.58 -7.57
N ASP A 29 11.32 3.29 -8.68
CA ASP A 29 10.62 4.28 -9.51
C ASP A 29 9.34 4.76 -8.82
N CYS A 30 8.68 3.86 -8.09
CA CYS A 30 7.47 4.14 -7.31
C CYS A 30 7.50 3.41 -5.96
N ILE A 31 7.16 4.12 -4.88
CA ILE A 31 6.96 3.57 -3.54
C ILE A 31 5.45 3.43 -3.31
N ILE A 32 4.95 2.21 -3.15
CA ILE A 32 3.53 1.96 -2.90
C ILE A 32 3.30 1.95 -1.38
N ALA A 33 2.35 2.77 -0.93
CA ALA A 33 1.95 2.88 0.46
C ALA A 33 0.48 2.43 0.63
N PRO A 34 0.22 1.13 0.91
CA PRO A 34 -1.10 0.63 1.29
C PRO A 34 -1.61 1.41 2.50
N MET A 35 -2.67 2.19 2.32
CA MET A 35 -3.18 3.08 3.35
C MET A 35 -3.79 2.31 4.54
N PHE A 36 -3.79 3.00 5.70
CA PHE A 36 -4.04 2.54 7.07
C PHE A 36 -2.75 2.52 7.89
N GLY A 37 -2.05 1.39 7.96
CA GLY A 37 -0.80 1.26 8.72
C GLY A 37 0.39 2.04 8.16
N THR A 38 0.44 2.25 6.84
CA THR A 38 1.64 2.79 6.19
C THR A 38 1.80 4.31 6.28
N VAL A 39 0.72 5.05 6.55
CA VAL A 39 0.80 6.53 6.68
C VAL A 39 1.82 6.95 7.76
N PRO A 40 1.76 6.45 9.01
CA PRO A 40 2.79 6.75 10.00
C PRO A 40 4.18 6.24 9.59
N PHE A 41 4.29 5.17 8.79
CA PHE A 41 5.60 4.66 8.35
C PHE A 41 6.31 5.69 7.47
N ILE A 42 5.58 6.27 6.51
CA ILE A 42 6.13 7.30 5.63
C ILE A 42 6.51 8.56 6.43
N ASP A 43 5.72 8.97 7.41
CA ASP A 43 6.06 10.13 8.24
C ASP A 43 7.32 9.88 9.10
N VAL A 44 7.49 8.68 9.65
CA VAL A 44 8.73 8.31 10.36
C VAL A 44 9.92 8.21 9.41
N LEU A 45 9.75 7.67 8.20
CA LEU A 45 10.80 7.63 7.17
C LEU A 45 11.25 9.04 6.76
N ASN A 46 10.32 10.01 6.72
CA ASN A 46 10.64 11.42 6.50
C ASN A 46 11.46 12.05 7.64
N LEU A 47 11.23 11.63 8.88
CA LEU A 47 12.06 12.06 10.02
C LEU A 47 13.45 11.43 9.99
N ILE A 48 13.55 10.16 9.57
CA ILE A 48 14.82 9.44 9.41
C ILE A 48 15.64 10.05 8.26
N ASN A 49 15.00 10.30 7.12
CA ASN A 49 15.62 10.86 5.92
C ASN A 49 14.85 12.11 5.47
N PRO A 50 15.35 13.33 5.77
CA PRO A 50 14.73 14.57 5.33
C PRO A 50 14.66 14.73 3.80
N GLN A 51 15.43 13.94 3.04
CA GLN A 51 15.40 13.88 1.57
C GLN A 51 14.61 12.68 1.04
N PHE A 52 13.73 12.10 1.86
CA PHE A 52 12.89 10.98 1.45
C PHE A 52 12.08 11.34 0.19
N PRO A 53 12.04 10.49 -0.85
CA PRO A 53 11.47 10.81 -2.16
C PRO A 53 9.93 10.75 -2.13
N ASN A 54 9.31 11.72 -1.47
CA ASN A 54 7.85 11.79 -1.29
C ASN A 54 7.08 11.91 -2.60
N ASP A 55 7.70 12.49 -3.62
CA ASP A 55 7.16 12.58 -4.98
C ASP A 55 6.89 11.19 -5.57
N LYS A 56 7.69 10.18 -5.21
CA LYS A 56 7.54 8.79 -5.65
C LYS A 56 6.54 7.96 -4.85
N VAL A 57 5.96 8.49 -3.77
CA VAL A 57 5.06 7.73 -2.89
C VAL A 57 3.62 7.75 -3.42
N GLU A 58 3.07 6.59 -3.78
CA GLU A 58 1.66 6.44 -4.17
C GLU A 58 0.86 5.73 -3.09
N TYR A 59 -0.19 6.40 -2.61
CA TYR A 59 -1.07 5.88 -1.57
C TYR A 59 -2.22 5.10 -2.19
N VAL A 60 -2.49 3.90 -1.70
CA VAL A 60 -3.54 3.01 -2.24
C VAL A 60 -4.48 2.53 -1.13
N PRO A 61 -5.81 2.66 -1.27
CA PRO A 61 -6.76 2.10 -0.30
C PRO A 61 -6.72 0.57 -0.28
N ALA A 62 -6.15 -0.02 0.78
CA ALA A 62 -5.87 -1.47 0.84
C ALA A 62 -6.54 -2.21 2.01
N SER A 63 -7.20 -1.51 2.92
CA SER A 63 -7.85 -2.09 4.11
C SER A 63 -8.99 -3.04 3.72
N SER A 64 -9.15 -4.13 4.46
CA SER A 64 -10.24 -5.11 4.27
C SER A 64 -11.63 -4.51 4.49
N CYS A 65 -11.74 -3.35 5.16
CA CYS A 65 -12.99 -2.62 5.34
C CYS A 65 -13.40 -1.79 4.10
N ILE A 66 -12.55 -1.70 3.06
CA ILE A 66 -12.88 -1.01 1.82
C ILE A 66 -13.84 -1.86 0.97
N TYR A 67 -14.92 -1.25 0.51
CA TYR A 67 -15.88 -1.87 -0.41
C TYR A 67 -15.18 -2.28 -1.71
N ARG A 68 -15.37 -3.55 -2.12
CA ARG A 68 -14.74 -4.15 -3.32
C ARG A 68 -13.21 -3.94 -3.37
N VAL A 69 -12.52 -4.02 -2.22
CA VAL A 69 -11.08 -3.75 -2.08
C VAL A 69 -10.19 -4.42 -3.14
N LYS A 70 -10.51 -5.63 -3.62
CA LYS A 70 -9.72 -6.30 -4.66
C LYS A 70 -9.74 -5.55 -5.99
N GLU A 71 -10.90 -5.05 -6.40
CA GLU A 71 -11.05 -4.27 -7.62
C GLU A 71 -10.47 -2.86 -7.47
N VAL A 72 -10.62 -2.25 -6.28
CA VAL A 72 -9.94 -0.99 -5.93
C VAL A 72 -8.43 -1.15 -6.12
N LEU A 73 -7.84 -2.18 -5.52
CA LEU A 73 -6.41 -2.46 -5.62
C LEU A 73 -5.98 -2.77 -7.07
N ARG A 74 -6.74 -3.61 -7.78
CA ARG A 74 -6.43 -3.96 -9.17
C ARG A 74 -6.41 -2.71 -10.06
N GLY A 75 -7.49 -1.92 -10.05
CA GLY A 75 -7.57 -0.71 -10.87
C GLY A 75 -6.52 0.32 -10.48
N ALA A 76 -6.24 0.47 -9.18
CA ALA A 76 -5.18 1.35 -8.72
C ALA A 76 -3.79 0.92 -9.23
N PHE A 77 -3.47 -0.37 -9.16
CA PHE A 77 -2.20 -0.86 -9.69
C PHE A 77 -2.12 -0.82 -11.21
N GLU A 78 -3.23 -1.02 -11.93
CA GLU A 78 -3.26 -0.83 -13.39
C GLU A 78 -2.89 0.62 -13.74
N GLY A 79 -3.53 1.61 -13.11
CA GLY A 79 -3.20 3.03 -13.33
C GLY A 79 -1.78 3.43 -12.90
N ILE A 80 -1.31 2.92 -11.75
CA ILE A 80 0.06 3.19 -11.26
C ILE A 80 1.09 2.57 -12.22
N ILE A 81 0.92 1.32 -12.65
CA ILE A 81 1.86 0.67 -13.58
C ILE A 81 1.87 1.41 -14.93
N GLU A 82 0.71 1.80 -15.45
CA GLU A 82 0.61 2.60 -16.68
C GLU A 82 1.38 3.93 -16.57
N ASN A 83 1.30 4.59 -15.42
CA ASN A 83 1.97 5.88 -15.20
C ASN A 83 3.50 5.76 -15.04
N TYR A 84 3.99 4.67 -14.43
CA TYR A 84 5.41 4.56 -14.03
C TYR A 84 6.23 3.59 -14.90
N ALA A 85 5.67 2.50 -15.42
CA ALA A 85 6.43 1.45 -16.12
C ALA A 85 6.61 1.67 -17.63
N ALA A 86 5.77 2.51 -18.25
CA ALA A 86 5.74 2.71 -19.70
C ALA A 86 5.90 1.37 -20.48
N SER A 87 6.65 1.37 -21.59
CA SER A 87 7.00 0.17 -22.37
C SER A 87 8.36 -0.44 -22.01
N THR A 88 9.08 0.13 -21.05
CA THR A 88 10.46 -0.27 -20.71
C THR A 88 10.59 -0.99 -19.37
N GLY A 89 9.51 -1.07 -18.59
CA GLY A 89 9.52 -1.60 -17.23
C GLY A 89 9.77 -0.52 -16.17
N ALA A 90 9.60 -0.91 -14.90
CA ALA A 90 9.87 -0.09 -13.73
C ALA A 90 9.99 -0.95 -12.48
N THR A 91 10.58 -0.35 -11.44
CA THR A 91 10.79 -0.96 -10.13
C THR A 91 9.81 -0.37 -9.11
N PHE A 92 9.00 -1.25 -8.52
CA PHE A 92 8.01 -0.88 -7.51
C PHE A 92 8.38 -1.46 -6.15
N LEU A 93 8.32 -0.63 -5.11
CA LEU A 93 8.59 -1.05 -3.74
C LEU A 93 7.42 -0.69 -2.84
N SER A 94 6.69 -1.69 -2.37
CA SER A 94 5.66 -1.51 -1.37
C SER A 94 6.26 -1.53 0.05
N ILE A 95 5.66 -0.83 1.00
CA ILE A 95 5.96 -0.96 2.42
C ILE A 95 4.66 -1.14 3.18
N ASP A 96 4.56 -2.20 4.00
CA ASP A 96 3.33 -2.52 4.73
C ASP A 96 3.62 -3.22 6.06
N GLU A 97 2.65 -3.22 6.95
CA GLU A 97 2.68 -3.98 8.19
C GLU A 97 2.34 -5.45 7.93
N VAL A 98 3.17 -6.36 8.44
CA VAL A 98 3.00 -7.80 8.21
C VAL A 98 2.76 -8.51 9.52
N VAL A 99 1.47 -8.69 9.83
CA VAL A 99 1.02 -9.41 11.03
C VAL A 99 0.91 -10.91 10.76
N SER A 100 0.14 -11.30 9.75
CA SER A 100 -0.07 -12.71 9.36
C SER A 100 0.30 -13.01 7.90
N GLY A 101 0.49 -11.97 7.09
CA GLY A 101 0.72 -12.08 5.63
C GLY A 101 -0.55 -11.95 4.77
N SER A 102 -1.76 -12.04 5.33
CA SER A 102 -3.00 -12.00 4.53
C SER A 102 -3.24 -10.67 3.79
N SER A 103 -2.88 -9.54 4.40
CA SER A 103 -3.01 -8.22 3.74
C SER A 103 -2.03 -8.10 2.58
N MET A 104 -0.76 -8.39 2.85
CA MET A 104 0.30 -8.44 1.85
C MET A 104 -0.04 -9.38 0.69
N ASP A 105 -0.52 -10.60 0.95
CA ASP A 105 -0.90 -11.54 -0.10
C ASP A 105 -1.99 -10.97 -1.02
N ARG A 106 -3.01 -10.33 -0.45
CA ARG A 106 -4.07 -9.65 -1.22
C ARG A 106 -3.48 -8.56 -2.11
N VAL A 107 -2.64 -7.69 -1.55
CA VAL A 107 -2.00 -6.57 -2.25
C VAL A 107 -1.11 -7.09 -3.37
N THR A 108 -0.18 -8.00 -3.07
CA THR A 108 0.75 -8.61 -4.04
C THR A 108 0.00 -9.29 -5.17
N LYS A 109 -1.03 -10.09 -4.90
CA LYS A 109 -1.82 -10.74 -5.96
C LYS A 109 -2.45 -9.73 -6.90
N GLN A 110 -3.06 -8.65 -6.37
CA GLN A 110 -3.66 -7.63 -7.24
C GLN A 110 -2.61 -6.88 -8.06
N PHE A 111 -1.43 -6.61 -7.51
CA PHE A 111 -0.33 -6.03 -8.29
C PHE A 111 0.11 -6.98 -9.42
N MET A 112 0.27 -8.26 -9.13
CA MET A 112 0.66 -9.27 -10.15
C MET A 112 -0.39 -9.38 -11.26
N PHE A 113 -1.67 -9.30 -10.93
CA PHE A 113 -2.75 -9.22 -11.93
C PHE A 113 -2.64 -7.97 -12.79
N ALA A 114 -2.47 -6.79 -12.18
CA ALA A 114 -2.32 -5.53 -12.90
C ALA A 114 -1.10 -5.54 -13.84
N ARG A 115 0.04 -6.07 -13.37
CA ARG A 115 1.26 -6.27 -14.16
C ARG A 115 1.01 -7.14 -15.39
N HIS A 116 0.27 -8.23 -15.21
CA HIS A 116 -0.09 -9.11 -16.32
C HIS A 116 -1.04 -8.40 -17.30
N SER A 117 -2.08 -7.70 -16.82
CA SER A 117 -2.97 -6.89 -17.66
C SER A 117 -2.19 -5.88 -18.51
N HIS A 118 -1.25 -5.15 -17.90
CA HIS A 118 -0.43 -4.14 -18.58
C HIS A 118 0.42 -4.75 -19.69
N ALA A 119 1.10 -5.85 -19.40
CA ALA A 119 1.93 -6.55 -20.37
C ALA A 119 1.11 -7.06 -21.56
N GLN A 120 -0.06 -7.65 -21.31
CA GLN A 120 -0.96 -8.12 -22.37
C GLN A 120 -1.46 -6.97 -23.24
N LYS A 121 -1.95 -5.88 -22.62
CA LYS A 121 -2.45 -4.69 -23.32
C LYS A 121 -1.39 -4.12 -24.27
N ASN A 122 -0.19 -3.83 -23.75
CA ASN A 122 0.91 -3.30 -24.55
C ASN A 122 1.37 -4.26 -25.67
N THR A 123 1.27 -5.56 -25.44
CA THR A 123 1.58 -6.56 -26.47
C THR A 123 0.54 -6.53 -27.58
N LEU A 124 -0.75 -6.46 -27.25
CA LEU A 124 -1.83 -6.38 -28.24
C LEU A 124 -1.79 -5.05 -28.99
N ASP A 125 -1.46 -3.94 -28.33
CA ASP A 125 -1.28 -2.64 -28.99
C ASP A 125 -0.16 -2.68 -30.06
N LEU A 126 0.88 -3.49 -29.83
CA LEU A 126 2.02 -3.62 -30.74
C LEU A 126 1.81 -4.69 -31.84
N TYR A 127 1.24 -5.85 -31.50
CA TYR A 127 1.11 -7.02 -32.39
C TYR A 127 -0.30 -7.21 -32.96
N GLY A 128 -1.29 -6.45 -32.50
CA GLY A 128 -2.71 -6.53 -32.88
C GLY A 128 -3.55 -7.44 -31.96
N ASP A 129 -4.87 -7.18 -31.94
CA ASP A 129 -5.84 -7.85 -31.06
C ASP A 129 -5.95 -9.38 -31.24
N THR A 130 -5.47 -9.90 -32.36
CA THR A 130 -5.49 -11.33 -32.69
C THR A 130 -4.16 -12.04 -32.41
N ALA A 131 -3.20 -11.35 -31.79
CA ALA A 131 -1.89 -11.92 -31.49
C ALA A 131 -1.99 -13.12 -30.52
N ASP A 132 -1.22 -14.17 -30.82
CA ASP A 132 -1.11 -15.35 -29.96
C ASP A 132 -0.18 -15.04 -28.77
N LEU A 133 -0.76 -14.76 -27.60
CA LEU A 133 -0.01 -14.46 -26.37
C LEU A 133 0.54 -15.72 -25.67
N THR A 134 0.37 -16.92 -26.25
CA THR A 134 0.80 -18.18 -25.64
C THR A 134 2.12 -18.71 -26.19
N ARG A 135 2.55 -18.24 -27.37
CA ARG A 135 3.81 -18.64 -28.03
C ARG A 135 4.27 -17.61 -29.06
N GLY A 136 5.54 -17.71 -29.47
CA GLY A 136 6.10 -16.89 -30.53
C GLY A 136 6.47 -15.46 -30.09
N PRO A 137 6.64 -14.52 -31.04
CA PRO A 137 7.18 -13.20 -30.74
C PRO A 137 6.33 -12.35 -29.78
N ALA A 138 5.00 -12.38 -29.93
CA ALA A 138 4.09 -11.64 -29.05
C ALA A 138 4.16 -12.17 -27.61
N HIS A 139 4.14 -13.50 -27.42
CA HIS A 139 4.34 -14.11 -26.12
C HIS A 139 5.68 -13.71 -25.48
N ASN A 140 6.79 -13.82 -26.23
CA ASN A 140 8.12 -13.46 -25.72
C ASN A 140 8.18 -11.99 -25.28
N TYR A 141 7.59 -11.07 -26.05
CA TYR A 141 7.50 -9.66 -25.68
C TYR A 141 6.64 -9.45 -24.42
N CYS A 142 5.48 -10.11 -24.33
CA CYS A 142 4.61 -10.05 -23.15
C CYS A 142 5.33 -10.51 -21.88
N GLU A 143 6.07 -11.63 -21.96
CA GLU A 143 6.84 -12.16 -20.84
C GLU A 143 8.00 -11.23 -20.46
N GLN A 144 8.76 -10.72 -21.44
CA GLN A 144 9.85 -9.76 -21.19
C GLN A 144 9.33 -8.48 -20.51
N LEU A 145 8.22 -7.92 -21.00
CA LEU A 145 7.61 -6.73 -20.41
C LEU A 145 7.12 -7.01 -18.98
N ARG A 146 6.50 -8.18 -18.76
CA ARG A 146 6.06 -8.63 -17.42
C ARG A 146 7.24 -8.78 -16.46
N GLU A 147 8.37 -9.29 -16.91
CA GLU A 147 9.59 -9.44 -16.12
C GLU A 147 10.30 -8.11 -15.84
N SER A 148 10.23 -7.16 -16.77
CA SER A 148 10.79 -5.81 -16.59
C SER A 148 10.04 -4.96 -15.55
N ILE A 149 8.86 -5.41 -15.10
CA ILE A 149 8.08 -4.78 -14.04
C ILE A 149 8.34 -5.53 -12.73
N GLU A 150 9.26 -4.98 -11.95
CA GLU A 150 9.70 -5.56 -10.68
C GLU A 150 8.83 -5.07 -9.53
N TYR A 151 8.51 -5.96 -8.59
CA TYR A 151 7.75 -5.62 -7.39
C TYR A 151 8.28 -6.35 -6.17
N ASN A 152 8.65 -5.58 -5.15
CA ASN A 152 8.98 -6.11 -3.83
C ASN A 152 8.16 -5.39 -2.75
N THR A 153 8.01 -6.03 -1.59
CA THR A 153 7.39 -5.44 -0.40
C THR A 153 8.39 -5.46 0.75
N ILE A 154 8.65 -4.31 1.37
CA ILE A 154 9.25 -4.24 2.70
C ILE A 154 8.14 -4.54 3.71
N GLY A 155 8.20 -5.70 4.35
CA GLY A 155 7.25 -6.06 5.40
C GLY A 155 7.82 -5.72 6.76
N ILE A 156 7.18 -4.82 7.50
CA ILE A 156 7.52 -4.60 8.92
C ILE A 156 6.87 -5.73 9.73
N VAL A 157 7.68 -6.67 10.19
CA VAL A 157 7.22 -7.91 10.83
C VAL A 157 7.39 -7.83 12.33
N GLN A 158 6.31 -8.00 13.09
CA GLN A 158 6.38 -8.05 14.54
C GLN A 158 6.91 -9.42 15.02
N ARG A 159 8.15 -9.45 15.53
CA ARG A 159 8.75 -10.63 16.18
C ARG A 159 9.28 -10.23 17.55
N GLY A 160 8.50 -10.53 18.58
CA GLY A 160 8.90 -10.33 19.97
C GLY A 160 8.62 -11.57 20.83
N PRO A 161 9.01 -11.56 22.12
CA PRO A 161 8.80 -12.67 23.05
C PRO A 161 7.34 -13.10 23.21
N GLN A 162 6.40 -12.22 22.84
CA GLN A 162 4.96 -12.42 22.95
C GLN A 162 4.31 -12.79 21.62
N THR A 163 5.05 -12.82 20.50
CA THR A 163 4.51 -13.25 19.22
C THR A 163 4.31 -14.78 19.27
N PRO A 164 3.07 -15.28 19.16
CA PRO A 164 2.84 -16.72 19.20
C PRO A 164 3.63 -17.42 18.08
N PRO A 165 4.29 -18.56 18.39
CA PRO A 165 4.83 -19.40 17.34
C PRO A 165 3.69 -19.77 16.36
N ASN A 166 3.94 -19.66 15.06
CA ASN A 166 3.00 -19.91 13.95
C ASN A 166 1.92 -18.84 13.68
N THR A 167 2.19 -17.57 13.99
CA THR A 167 1.32 -16.44 13.55
C THR A 167 1.38 -16.18 12.04
N LEU A 168 2.50 -16.51 11.41
CA LEU A 168 2.73 -16.30 9.98
C LEU A 168 2.14 -17.44 9.17
N ARG A 169 1.35 -17.11 8.15
CA ARG A 169 0.68 -18.09 7.27
C ARG A 169 1.61 -18.57 6.16
N GLU A 170 1.20 -19.64 5.46
CA GLU A 170 1.93 -20.18 4.31
C GLU A 170 2.18 -19.12 3.23
N GLU A 171 1.24 -18.19 3.02
CA GLU A 171 1.39 -17.12 2.04
C GLU A 171 2.56 -16.19 2.36
N TYR A 172 2.84 -15.94 3.65
CA TYR A 172 4.02 -15.16 4.06
C TYR A 172 5.30 -15.85 3.56
N PHE A 173 5.44 -17.14 3.83
CA PHE A 173 6.63 -17.91 3.46
C PHE A 173 6.73 -18.09 1.95
N HIS A 174 5.60 -18.22 1.25
CA HIS A 174 5.55 -18.23 -0.21
C HIS A 174 6.18 -16.94 -0.78
N TRP A 175 5.76 -15.76 -0.32
CA TRP A 175 6.27 -14.49 -0.82
C TRP A 175 7.72 -14.22 -0.37
N LEU A 176 8.11 -14.68 0.81
CA LEU A 176 9.49 -14.61 1.28
C LEU A 176 10.43 -15.47 0.41
N ASN A 177 10.07 -16.73 0.18
CA ASN A 177 10.89 -17.67 -0.59
C ASN A 177 11.01 -17.29 -2.07
N ASN A 178 10.01 -16.60 -2.61
CA ASN A 178 10.03 -16.05 -3.97
C ASN A 178 10.74 -14.69 -4.07
N GLY A 179 11.33 -14.18 -2.98
CA GLY A 179 12.05 -12.90 -2.97
C GLY A 179 11.17 -11.66 -3.11
N VAL A 180 9.84 -11.81 -3.08
CA VAL A 180 8.89 -10.68 -3.17
C VAL A 180 8.86 -9.91 -1.85
N LEU A 181 8.91 -10.61 -0.71
CA LEU A 181 8.92 -10.00 0.61
C LEU A 181 10.35 -9.82 1.12
N ILE A 182 10.67 -8.60 1.55
CA ILE A 182 11.89 -8.23 2.28
C ILE A 182 11.48 -7.95 3.74
N PRO A 183 11.70 -8.89 4.67
CA PRO A 183 11.26 -8.72 6.04
C PRO A 183 12.17 -7.77 6.81
N VAL A 184 11.58 -6.86 7.55
CA VAL A 184 12.24 -5.99 8.53
C VAL A 184 11.59 -6.26 9.88
N GLU A 185 12.32 -6.96 10.74
CA GLU A 185 11.79 -7.39 12.04
C GLU A 185 11.84 -6.25 13.08
N THR A 186 10.75 -6.09 13.82
CA THR A 186 10.61 -5.20 14.99
C THR A 186 9.97 -5.96 16.15
N GLU A 187 10.26 -5.59 17.40
CA GLU A 187 9.63 -6.20 18.58
C GLU A 187 8.14 -5.87 18.68
N CYS A 188 7.76 -4.66 18.26
CA CYS A 188 6.39 -4.17 18.28
C CYS A 188 6.16 -3.20 17.11
N ILE A 189 5.00 -3.33 16.46
CA ILE A 189 4.52 -2.33 15.50
C ILE A 189 3.64 -1.36 16.29
N VAL A 190 4.19 -0.19 16.63
CA VAL A 190 3.56 0.78 17.55
C VAL A 190 2.16 1.22 17.09
N THR A 191 1.93 1.22 15.78
CA THR A 191 0.72 1.74 15.12
C THR A 191 -0.35 0.68 14.83
N MET A 192 -0.04 -0.60 15.04
CA MET A 192 -0.90 -1.72 14.67
C MET A 192 -2.25 -1.65 15.41
N ASP A 193 -3.35 -1.82 14.66
CA ASP A 193 -4.75 -1.83 15.14
C ASP A 193 -5.20 -0.56 15.91
N ARG A 194 -4.43 0.53 15.85
CA ARG A 194 -4.68 1.77 16.60
C ARG A 194 -5.17 2.87 15.67
N THR A 195 -6.49 3.05 15.63
CA THR A 195 -7.16 4.00 14.72
C THR A 195 -6.76 5.47 14.94
N GLU A 196 -6.23 5.81 16.10
CA GLU A 196 -5.65 7.13 16.40
C GLU A 196 -4.38 7.40 15.61
N PHE A 197 -3.70 6.37 15.09
CA PHE A 197 -2.54 6.52 14.21
C PHE A 197 -2.86 6.55 12.72
N PHE A 198 -4.15 6.47 12.36
CA PHE A 198 -4.60 6.61 10.98
C PHE A 198 -5.36 7.92 10.80
N PRO A 199 -4.69 9.02 10.39
CA PRO A 199 -5.29 10.35 10.36
C PRO A 199 -6.32 10.51 9.23
N ALA A 200 -6.19 9.78 8.12
CA ALA A 200 -7.17 9.84 7.05
C ALA A 200 -8.45 9.07 7.44
N ARG A 201 -9.62 9.64 7.21
CA ARG A 201 -10.91 8.96 7.44
C ARG A 201 -11.58 8.73 6.10
N TYR A 202 -11.90 7.48 5.78
CA TYR A 202 -12.65 7.16 4.56
C TYR A 202 -14.13 7.49 4.69
N LYS A 203 -14.78 7.82 3.57
CA LYS A 203 -16.24 7.97 3.51
C LYS A 203 -16.93 6.65 3.89
N LYS A 204 -17.90 6.69 4.80
CA LYS A 204 -18.68 5.51 5.17
C LYS A 204 -19.63 5.11 4.03
N LYS A 205 -19.79 3.80 3.79
CA LYS A 205 -20.84 3.30 2.90
C LYS A 205 -22.18 3.33 3.65
N PRO A 206 -23.23 4.01 3.16
CA PRO A 206 -24.49 4.18 3.89
C PRO A 206 -25.15 2.86 4.30
N ASP A 207 -25.18 1.89 3.40
CA ASP A 207 -25.95 0.65 3.60
C ASP A 207 -25.18 -0.50 4.27
N GLN A 208 -23.93 -0.29 4.68
CA GLN A 208 -23.09 -1.39 5.16
C GLN A 208 -22.21 -0.95 6.33
N LYS A 209 -22.61 -1.35 7.54
CA LYS A 209 -21.88 -1.05 8.78
C LYS A 209 -20.45 -1.58 8.70
N GLY A 210 -19.48 -0.73 9.05
CA GLY A 210 -18.06 -1.08 9.08
C GLY A 210 -17.42 -1.19 7.69
N THR A 211 -18.12 -0.79 6.63
CA THR A 211 -17.59 -0.74 5.26
C THR A 211 -17.44 0.70 4.80
N TYR A 212 -16.35 0.99 4.10
CA TYR A 212 -15.99 2.32 3.64
C TYR A 212 -15.82 2.35 2.12
N LEU A 213 -16.06 3.51 1.53
CA LEU A 213 -15.71 3.80 0.15
C LEU A 213 -14.21 4.15 0.07
N PRO A 214 -13.55 3.88 -1.06
CA PRO A 214 -12.12 4.16 -1.26
C PRO A 214 -11.83 5.65 -1.51
N VAL A 215 -12.48 6.53 -0.75
CA VAL A 215 -12.37 8.00 -0.87
C VAL A 215 -12.16 8.59 0.51
N VAL A 216 -11.10 9.38 0.67
CA VAL A 216 -10.84 10.11 1.92
C VAL A 216 -11.89 11.22 2.09
N ASP A 217 -12.58 11.20 3.22
CA ASP A 217 -13.59 12.19 3.62
C ASP A 217 -12.94 13.41 4.28
N LYS A 218 -12.13 13.14 5.30
CA LYS A 218 -11.47 14.17 6.11
C LYS A 218 -10.18 13.62 6.75
N PHE A 219 -9.39 14.54 7.27
CA PHE A 219 -8.29 14.22 8.18
C PHE A 219 -8.69 14.53 9.62
N ASP A 220 -8.29 13.63 10.51
CA ASP A 220 -8.56 13.68 11.94
C ASP A 220 -7.26 13.28 12.65
N ILE A 221 -6.36 14.25 12.83
CA ILE A 221 -5.03 14.04 13.39
C ILE A 221 -5.15 14.06 14.92
N HIS A 222 -5.14 12.87 15.53
CA HIS A 222 -5.23 12.74 16.98
C HIS A 222 -3.94 13.25 17.66
N PRO A 223 -4.00 13.89 18.85
CA PRO A 223 -2.81 14.33 19.57
C PRO A 223 -1.76 13.22 19.77
N THR A 224 -2.21 12.00 20.08
CA THR A 224 -1.34 10.81 20.20
C THR A 224 -0.50 10.52 18.96
N TYR A 225 -1.00 10.84 17.75
CA TYR A 225 -0.22 10.71 16.52
C TYR A 225 0.97 11.67 16.51
N ILE A 226 0.72 12.93 16.90
CA ILE A 226 1.76 13.96 16.97
C ILE A 226 2.74 13.66 18.10
N ASP A 227 2.26 13.25 19.28
CA ASP A 227 3.11 12.87 20.40
C ASP A 227 4.06 11.72 20.03
N PHE A 228 3.55 10.75 19.27
CA PHE A 228 4.37 9.66 18.73
C PHE A 228 5.45 10.17 17.78
N LEU A 229 5.12 11.02 16.80
CA LEU A 229 6.12 11.58 15.88
C LEU A 229 7.15 12.48 16.61
N VAL A 230 6.72 13.19 17.67
CA VAL A 230 7.61 13.97 18.55
C VAL A 230 8.56 13.05 19.33
N GLU A 231 8.09 11.90 19.80
CA GLU A 231 8.97 10.95 20.48
C GLU A 231 9.98 10.34 19.50
N VAL A 232 9.55 10.02 18.27
CA VAL A 232 10.45 9.60 17.19
C VAL A 232 11.50 10.66 16.88
N SER A 233 11.12 11.94 16.80
CA SER A 233 12.08 13.02 16.52
C SER A 233 13.11 13.18 17.63
N LYS A 234 12.72 13.03 18.91
CA LYS A 234 13.67 13.02 20.04
C LYS A 234 14.67 11.86 19.93
N ILE A 235 14.20 10.66 19.60
CA ILE A 235 15.07 9.47 19.41
C ILE A 235 16.10 9.71 18.30
N LEU A 236 15.67 10.38 17.22
CA LEU A 236 16.52 10.69 16.06
C LEU A 236 17.36 11.96 16.23
N GLY A 237 17.14 12.76 17.28
CA GLY A 237 17.78 14.07 17.44
C GLY A 237 17.33 15.12 16.42
N VAL A 238 16.13 14.99 15.86
CA VAL A 238 15.55 15.92 14.89
C VAL A 238 14.76 17.02 15.63
N PRO A 239 14.88 18.30 15.23
CA PRO A 239 14.12 19.39 15.85
C PRO A 239 12.60 19.17 15.79
N GLN A 240 11.89 19.44 16.88
CA GLN A 240 10.45 19.14 17.00
C GLN A 240 9.58 20.00 16.07
N GLU A 241 10.03 21.19 15.70
CA GLU A 241 9.39 22.07 14.72
C GLU A 241 9.29 21.46 13.32
N ASN A 242 10.09 20.41 13.03
CA ASN A 242 10.03 19.67 11.77
C ASN A 242 9.02 18.51 11.79
N VAL A 243 8.41 18.24 12.95
CA VAL A 243 7.42 17.17 13.12
C VAL A 243 6.08 17.63 12.55
N THR A 244 5.71 17.03 11.43
CA THR A 244 4.42 17.26 10.78
C THR A 244 4.03 16.05 9.97
N MET A 245 2.73 15.85 9.79
CA MET A 245 2.21 14.86 8.86
C MET A 245 2.57 15.26 7.42
N ARG A 246 3.16 14.34 6.66
CA ARG A 246 3.57 14.57 5.28
C ARG A 246 2.51 14.06 4.30
N ASN A 247 2.61 14.48 3.04
CA ASN A 247 1.83 13.98 1.90
C ASN A 247 0.30 14.03 2.06
N MET A 248 -0.25 14.93 2.88
CA MET A 248 -1.71 15.06 3.05
C MET A 248 -2.45 15.20 1.69
N GLY A 249 -1.87 15.93 0.75
CA GLY A 249 -2.38 16.07 -0.62
C GLY A 249 -2.49 14.73 -1.35
N LYS A 250 -1.37 14.00 -1.50
CA LYS A 250 -1.35 12.68 -2.17
C LYS A 250 -2.26 11.67 -1.45
N ILE A 251 -2.31 11.69 -0.13
CA ILE A 251 -3.22 10.82 0.65
C ILE A 251 -4.68 11.13 0.32
N LYS A 252 -5.05 12.41 0.31
CA LYS A 252 -6.41 12.86 -0.04
C LYS A 252 -6.77 12.48 -1.47
N GLU A 253 -5.80 12.61 -2.37
CA GLU A 253 -5.96 12.37 -3.81
C GLU A 253 -5.84 10.89 -4.19
N SER A 254 -5.42 10.00 -3.29
CA SER A 254 -5.26 8.54 -3.54
C SER A 254 -6.40 7.86 -4.31
N TYR A 255 -7.63 8.39 -4.23
CA TYR A 255 -8.79 7.91 -5.00
C TYR A 255 -8.65 8.09 -6.51
N HIS A 256 -7.71 8.89 -7.02
CA HIS A 256 -7.54 9.11 -8.46
C HIS A 256 -7.11 7.84 -9.19
N TRP A 257 -6.39 6.95 -8.52
CA TRP A 257 -6.04 5.62 -9.01
C TRP A 257 -7.22 4.63 -9.01
N VAL A 258 -8.27 4.92 -8.25
CA VAL A 258 -9.39 4.00 -8.06
C VAL A 258 -10.33 4.05 -9.27
N PRO A 259 -10.87 2.91 -9.76
CA PRO A 259 -11.84 2.88 -10.84
C PRO A 259 -12.98 3.88 -10.62
N GLU A 260 -13.30 4.65 -11.66
CA GLU A 260 -14.22 5.79 -11.57
C GLU A 260 -15.57 5.42 -10.94
N HIS A 261 -16.15 4.30 -11.36
CA HIS A 261 -17.44 3.83 -10.87
C HIS A 261 -17.45 3.52 -9.35
N LEU A 262 -16.29 3.23 -8.73
CA LEU A 262 -16.20 2.98 -7.28
C LEU A 262 -16.01 4.28 -6.49
N ARG A 263 -15.37 5.30 -7.08
CA ARG A 263 -15.21 6.61 -6.42
C ARG A 263 -16.46 7.47 -6.52
N THR A 264 -17.25 7.39 -7.60
CA THR A 264 -18.48 8.20 -7.79
C THR A 264 -19.74 7.60 -7.17
N MET A 265 -19.68 6.38 -6.61
CA MET A 265 -20.81 5.76 -5.91
C MET A 265 -21.46 6.66 -4.84
N HIS A 266 -20.68 7.51 -4.18
CA HIS A 266 -21.19 8.44 -3.17
C HIS A 266 -22.06 9.58 -3.74
N GLU A 267 -22.00 9.82 -5.05
CA GLU A 267 -22.79 10.83 -5.75
C GLU A 267 -24.14 10.26 -6.20
N LEU A 268 -24.18 8.98 -6.56
CA LEU A 268 -25.40 8.27 -6.99
C LEU A 268 -26.42 8.09 -5.85
N ASP A 269 -25.97 7.90 -4.61
CA ASP A 269 -26.85 7.82 -3.45
C ASP A 269 -27.58 9.14 -3.15
N LYS A 270 -27.04 10.29 -3.61
CA LYS A 270 -27.70 11.59 -3.45
C LYS A 270 -28.77 11.86 -4.51
N THR A 271 -28.64 11.25 -5.69
CA THR A 271 -29.54 11.51 -6.83
C THR A 271 -30.60 10.43 -7.01
N HIS A 272 -30.34 9.18 -6.60
CA HIS A 272 -31.25 8.06 -6.81
C HIS A 272 -31.27 7.05 -5.65
N PRO A 273 -32.01 7.32 -4.55
CA PRO A 273 -32.03 6.48 -3.34
C PRO A 273 -32.63 5.06 -3.52
N ASN A 274 -33.03 4.68 -4.75
CA ASN A 274 -33.64 3.38 -5.05
C ASN A 274 -32.77 2.46 -5.93
N PHE A 275 -31.51 2.80 -6.20
CA PHE A 275 -30.60 1.95 -6.98
C PHE A 275 -30.07 0.79 -6.12
N LYS A 276 -30.85 -0.28 -5.97
CA LYS A 276 -30.35 -1.54 -5.40
C LYS A 276 -29.46 -2.22 -6.45
N ASP A 277 -28.20 -2.46 -6.09
CA ASP A 277 -27.26 -3.28 -6.86
C ASP A 277 -27.94 -4.59 -7.28
N LYS A 278 -28.28 -4.70 -8.56
CA LYS A 278 -28.70 -5.99 -9.13
C LYS A 278 -27.45 -6.87 -9.10
N LYS A 279 -27.42 -7.84 -8.19
CA LYS A 279 -26.40 -8.90 -8.21
C LYS A 279 -26.35 -9.46 -9.64
N PRO A 280 -25.17 -9.54 -10.27
CA PRO A 280 -25.06 -10.15 -11.58
C PRO A 280 -25.61 -11.58 -11.48
N GLN A 281 -26.62 -11.88 -12.30
CA GLN A 281 -27.11 -13.23 -12.45
C GLN A 281 -25.95 -14.06 -12.98
N GLN A 282 -25.50 -15.04 -12.18
CA GLN A 282 -24.55 -16.03 -12.64
C GLN A 282 -25.24 -16.83 -13.74
N SER A 283 -24.75 -16.70 -14.97
CA SER A 283 -25.05 -17.54 -16.12
C SER A 283 -24.16 -18.78 -16.12
#